data_AF-A0A0F4VN11-F1
#
_entry.id   AF-A0A0F4VN11-F1
#
_cell.length_a   1.000
_cell.length_b   1.000
_cell.length_c   1.000
_cell.angle_alpha   90.00
_cell.angle_beta   90.00
_cell.angle_gamma   90.00
#
_symmetry.space_group_name_H-M   'P 1'
#
loop_
_entity.id
_entity.type
_entity.pdbx_description
1 polymer ?
#
loop_
_entity_poly.entity_id
_entity_poly.type
_entity_poly.pdbx_seq_one_letter_code
_entity_poly.pdbx_strand_id
1 'polypeptide(L)'
;MGVLTIGYGHTGPDVYADMYITLQQADDLLMQDASKSLDSLFAVSPIVESAGDNRISAIGDFVFNLGIGNYNKRTFKKCVDAQDWMNASQECKR
;
A
#
# COMPACT_ATOMS: atom_id res chain seq x y z
N MET A 1 11.28 17.53 -0.43
CA MET A 1 12.43 16.99 0.34
C MET A 1 12.73 15.61 -0.20
N GLY A 2 14.00 15.28 -0.41
CA GLY A 2 14.38 13.94 -0.88
C GLY A 2 14.26 12.94 0.27
N VAL A 3 13.39 11.94 0.11
CA VAL A 3 13.32 10.79 1.02
C VAL A 3 14.34 9.77 0.50
N LEU A 4 15.20 9.25 1.38
CA LEU A 4 16.11 8.18 0.99
C LEU A 4 15.29 6.92 0.73
N THR A 5 15.49 6.33 -0.44
CA THR A 5 14.75 5.16 -0.91
C THR A 5 15.75 4.08 -1.32
N ILE A 6 15.47 2.83 -0.97
CA ILE A 6 16.29 1.67 -1.34
C ILE A 6 15.42 0.52 -1.85
N GLY A 7 16.01 -0.39 -2.63
CA GLY A 7 15.29 -1.52 -3.22
C GLY A 7 14.15 -1.07 -4.13
N TYR A 8 12.95 -1.59 -3.89
CA TYR A 8 11.75 -1.35 -4.71
C TYR A 8 10.87 -0.18 -4.24
N GLY A 9 11.39 0.71 -3.39
CA GLY A 9 10.60 1.81 -2.84
C GLY A 9 10.60 1.87 -1.31
N HIS A 10 11.38 1.03 -0.64
CA HIS A 10 11.48 1.02 0.81
C HIS A 10 12.06 2.35 1.31
N THR A 11 11.40 2.93 2.32
CA THR A 11 11.82 4.17 2.98
C THR A 11 11.67 3.99 4.48
N GLY A 12 12.56 4.59 5.26
CA GLY A 12 12.54 4.42 6.70
C GLY A 12 13.77 5.01 7.39
N PRO A 13 13.77 5.07 8.73
CA PRO A 13 14.92 5.52 9.52
C PRO A 13 16.14 4.59 9.39
N ASP A 14 15.93 3.37 8.90
CA ASP A 14 16.93 2.35 8.60
C ASP A 14 17.58 2.52 7.22
N VAL A 15 17.08 3.43 6.37
CA VAL A 15 17.68 3.77 5.09
C VAL A 15 18.63 4.96 5.26
N TYR A 16 19.90 4.77 4.92
CA TYR A 16 20.95 5.79 5.01
C TYR A 16 21.77 5.88 3.71
N ALA A 17 22.52 6.99 3.55
CA ALA A 17 23.34 7.23 2.37
C ALA A 17 24.42 6.14 2.20
N ASP A 18 24.72 5.78 0.95
CA ASP A 18 25.70 4.74 0.57
C ASP A 18 25.37 3.33 1.09
N MET A 19 24.12 3.07 1.46
CA MET A 19 23.63 1.74 1.80
C MET A 19 23.52 0.87 0.54
N TYR A 20 24.05 -0.34 0.62
CA TYR A 20 23.90 -1.36 -0.41
C TYR A 20 23.18 -2.56 0.17
N ILE A 21 22.25 -3.11 -0.62
CA ILE A 21 21.51 -4.33 -0.27
C ILE A 21 21.67 -5.36 -1.38
N THR A 22 21.57 -6.63 -1.03
CA THR A 22 21.47 -7.72 -2.00
C THR A 22 20.08 -7.73 -2.64
N LEU A 23 19.93 -8.44 -3.77
CA LEU A 23 18.63 -8.66 -4.38
C LEU A 23 17.65 -9.32 -3.40
N GLN A 24 18.11 -10.33 -2.65
CA GLN A 24 17.30 -11.00 -1.63
C GLN A 24 16.81 -10.02 -0.55
N GLN A 25 17.68 -9.13 -0.09
CA GLN A 25 17.27 -8.10 0.88
C GLN A 25 16.25 -7.12 0.29
N ALA A 26 16.37 -6.79 -1.00
CA ALA A 26 15.38 -5.95 -1.68
C ALA A 26 14.02 -6.65 -1.77
N ASP A 27 13.99 -7.95 -2.07
CA ASP A 27 12.77 -8.76 -2.10
C ASP A 27 12.15 -8.91 -0.70
N ASP A 28 12.97 -9.13 0.33
CA ASP A 28 12.52 -9.23 1.71
C ASP A 28 11.89 -7.91 2.19
N LEU A 29 12.49 -6.77 1.85
CA LEU A 29 11.93 -5.45 2.16
C LEU A 29 10.60 -5.23 1.44
N LEU A 30 10.50 -5.60 0.16
CA LEU A 30 9.25 -5.50 -0.60
C LEU A 30 8.13 -6.33 0.04
N MET A 31 8.42 -7.58 0.42
CA MET A 31 7.44 -8.44 1.09
C MET A 31 6.99 -7.86 2.43
N GLN A 32 7.93 -7.33 3.23
CA GLN A 32 7.61 -6.71 4.52
C GLN A 32 6.73 -5.47 4.35
N ASP A 33 7.05 -4.59 3.42
CA ASP A 33 6.30 -3.35 3.20
C ASP A 33 4.91 -3.62 2.61
N ALA A 34 4.80 -4.59 1.70
CA ALA A 34 3.52 -5.06 1.18
C ALA A 34 2.65 -5.64 2.30
N SER A 35 3.22 -6.49 3.18
CA SER A 35 2.51 -7.03 4.34
C SER A 35 2.01 -5.93 5.26
N LYS A 36 2.87 -4.98 5.65
CA LYS A 36 2.48 -3.85 6.51
C LYS A 36 1.34 -3.01 5.90
N SER A 37 1.37 -2.83 4.58
CA SER A 37 0.36 -2.09 3.83
C SER A 37 -0.99 -2.82 3.85
N LEU A 38 -0.97 -4.13 3.62
CA LEU A 38 -2.18 -4.98 3.69
C LEU A 38 -2.74 -5.08 5.11
N ASP A 39 -1.89 -5.27 6.11
CA ASP A 39 -2.30 -5.30 7.52
C ASP A 39 -3.01 -4.00 7.93
N SER A 40 -2.43 -2.86 7.53
CA SER A 40 -3.01 -1.54 7.77
C SER A 40 -4.33 -1.34 7.02
N LEU A 41 -4.42 -1.84 5.79
CA LEU A 41 -5.63 -1.78 4.97
C LEU A 41 -6.77 -2.60 5.60
N PHE A 42 -6.50 -3.85 5.99
CA PHE A 42 -7.49 -4.72 6.61
C PHE A 42 -7.94 -4.18 7.97
N ALA A 43 -7.05 -3.57 8.74
CA ALA A 43 -7.41 -2.94 10.00
C ALA A 43 -8.44 -1.80 9.85
N VAL A 44 -8.37 -1.02 8.76
CA VAL A 44 -9.31 0.10 8.53
C VAL A 44 -10.50 -0.25 7.64
N SER A 45 -10.37 -1.29 6.81
CA SER A 45 -11.36 -1.76 5.84
C SER A 45 -11.42 -3.30 5.80
N PRO A 46 -11.94 -3.95 6.85
CA PRO A 46 -11.96 -5.42 6.95
C PRO A 46 -12.71 -6.11 5.81
N ILE A 47 -13.66 -5.40 5.17
CA ILE A 47 -14.41 -5.91 4.03
C ILE A 47 -13.51 -6.36 2.87
N VAL A 48 -12.31 -5.77 2.76
CA VAL A 48 -11.35 -6.06 1.68
C VAL A 48 -10.82 -7.49 1.77
N GLU A 49 -10.72 -8.10 2.96
CA GLU A 49 -10.29 -9.50 3.12
C GLU A 49 -11.18 -10.47 2.35
N SER A 50 -12.46 -10.10 2.13
CA SER A 50 -13.44 -10.89 1.39
C SER A 50 -13.69 -10.41 -0.04
N ALA A 51 -12.96 -9.38 -0.51
CA ALA A 51 -13.22 -8.71 -1.79
C ALA A 51 -12.66 -9.45 -3.02
N GLY A 52 -11.84 -10.49 -2.80
CA GLY A 52 -11.16 -11.28 -3.82
C GLY A 52 -9.80 -10.72 -4.23
N ASP A 53 -8.91 -11.60 -4.69
CA ASP A 53 -7.47 -11.34 -4.88
C ASP A 53 -7.17 -10.09 -5.72
N ASN A 54 -7.86 -9.91 -6.85
CA ASN A 54 -7.63 -8.75 -7.70
C ASN A 54 -7.91 -7.41 -7.00
N ARG A 55 -8.93 -7.37 -6.14
CA ARG A 55 -9.29 -6.14 -5.40
C ARG A 55 -8.35 -5.93 -4.22
N ILE A 56 -8.00 -7.00 -3.52
CA ILE A 56 -6.99 -6.97 -2.46
C ILE A 56 -5.69 -6.40 -3.02
N SER A 57 -5.20 -6.96 -4.13
CA SER A 57 -3.97 -6.50 -4.79
C SER A 57 -4.07 -5.04 -5.25
N ALA A 58 -5.17 -4.63 -5.87
CA ALA A 58 -5.32 -3.26 -6.37
C ALA A 58 -5.41 -2.21 -5.25
N ILE A 59 -6.15 -2.49 -4.17
CA ILE A 59 -6.29 -1.57 -3.04
C ILE A 59 -5.01 -1.59 -2.19
N GLY A 60 -4.40 -2.77 -2.03
CA GLY A 60 -3.11 -2.94 -1.37
C GLY A 60 -2.00 -2.15 -2.05
N ASP A 61 -1.89 -2.23 -3.38
CA ASP A 61 -0.93 -1.44 -4.17
C ASP A 61 -1.16 0.07 -4.01
N PHE A 62 -2.42 0.51 -3.98
CA PHE A 62 -2.74 1.91 -3.68
C PHE A 62 -2.22 2.34 -2.29
N VAL A 63 -2.44 1.52 -1.26
CA VAL A 63 -1.97 1.80 0.11
C VAL A 63 -0.45 1.72 0.21
N PHE A 64 0.19 0.80 -0.49
CA PHE A 64 1.65 0.68 -0.56
C PHE A 64 2.28 1.94 -1.14
N ASN A 65 1.77 2.43 -2.26
CA ASN A 65 2.35 3.58 -2.96
C ASN A 65 1.99 4.93 -2.32
N LEU A 66 0.75 5.10 -1.84
CA LEU A 66 0.24 6.39 -1.36
C LEU A 66 0.08 6.48 0.15
N GLY A 67 0.22 5.36 0.86
CA GLY A 67 0.10 5.27 2.31
C GLY A 67 -1.35 5.22 2.80
N ILE A 68 -1.52 4.59 3.97
CA ILE A 68 -2.83 4.41 4.62
C ILE A 68 -3.51 5.74 4.99
N GLY A 69 -2.72 6.78 5.29
CA GLY A 69 -3.24 8.11 5.61
C GLY A 69 -3.98 8.76 4.45
N ASN A 70 -3.51 8.56 3.21
CA ASN A 70 -4.20 9.05 2.01
C ASN A 70 -5.44 8.23 1.71
N TYR A 71 -5.35 6.90 1.84
CA TYR A 71 -6.51 6.02 1.71
C TYR A 71 -7.66 6.45 2.64
N ASN A 72 -7.36 6.68 3.93
CA ASN A 72 -8.35 7.04 4.94
C ASN A 72 -9.12 8.35 4.67
N LYS A 73 -8.51 9.29 3.96
CA LYS A 73 -9.10 10.61 3.69
C LYS A 73 -9.92 10.65 2.40
N ARG A 74 -9.75 9.66 1.52
CA ARG A 74 -10.30 9.68 0.16
C ARG A 74 -11.70 9.08 0.10
N THR A 75 -12.50 9.59 -0.83
CA THR A 75 -13.80 9.00 -1.21
C THR A 75 -13.65 7.53 -1.63
N PHE A 76 -12.49 7.18 -2.20
CA PHE A 76 -12.11 5.79 -2.52
C PHE A 76 -12.36 4.81 -1.36
N LYS A 77 -11.93 5.13 -0.13
CA LYS A 77 -12.19 4.27 1.04
C LYS A 77 -13.68 4.07 1.29
N LYS A 78 -14.48 5.15 1.22
CA LYS A 78 -15.93 5.06 1.45
C LYS A 78 -16.60 4.14 0.42
N CYS A 79 -16.18 4.21 -0.84
CA CYS A 79 -16.67 3.31 -1.88
C CYS A 79 -16.25 1.86 -1.62
N VAL A 80 -14.99 1.63 -1.23
CA VAL A 80 -14.50 0.28 -0.87
C VAL A 80 -15.29 -0.31 0.30
N ASP A 81 -15.49 0.46 1.37
CA ASP A 81 -16.22 0.01 2.57
C ASP A 81 -17.69 -0.30 2.26
N ALA A 82 -18.29 0.45 1.34
CA ALA A 82 -19.65 0.22 0.84
C ALA A 82 -19.73 -0.87 -0.25
N GLN A 83 -18.61 -1.49 -0.62
CA GLN A 83 -18.48 -2.45 -1.73
C GLN A 83 -18.96 -1.89 -3.08
N ASP A 84 -18.92 -0.57 -3.24
CA ASP A 84 -19.24 0.14 -4.47
C ASP A 84 -18.01 0.15 -5.39
N TRP A 85 -17.75 -1.00 -6.00
CA TRP A 85 -16.55 -1.22 -6.81
C TRP A 85 -16.49 -0.36 -8.07
N MET A 86 -17.65 0.01 -8.62
CA MET A 86 -17.72 0.85 -9.80
C MET A 86 -17.17 2.24 -9.50
N ASN A 87 -17.67 2.89 -8.43
CA ASN A 87 -17.17 4.19 -8.03
C ASN A 87 -15.76 4.11 -7.44
N ALA A 88 -15.43 3.04 -6.70
CA ALA A 88 -14.07 2.82 -6.20
C ALA A 88 -13.03 2.81 -7.35
N SER A 89 -13.34 2.21 -8.49
CA SER A 89 -12.44 2.18 -9.66
C SER A 89 -12.21 3.55 -10.32
N GLN A 90 -13.14 4.48 -10.13
CA GLN A 90 -13.00 5.86 -10.62
C GLN A 90 -12.21 6.70 -9.62
N GLU A 91 -12.50 6.53 -8.33
CA GLU A 91 -11.84 7.28 -7.25
C GLU A 91 -10.38 6.90 -7.04
N CYS A 92 -9.95 5.68 -7.39
CA CYS A 92 -8.54 5.28 -7.27
C CYS A 92 -7.60 6.04 -8.21
N LYS A 93 -8.13 6.72 -9.23
CA LYS A 93 -7.36 7.51 -10.22
C LYS A 93 -7.33 9.00 -9.91
N ARG A 94 -8.13 9.46 -8.95
CA ARG A 94 -8.17 10.85 -8.48
C ARG A 94 -7.11 11.06 -7.41
#